data_AF-A0A194WUJ3-F1
#
_entry.id   AF-A0A194WUJ3-F1
#
_cell.length_a   1.000
_cell.length_b   1.000
_cell.length_c   1.000
_cell.angle_alpha   90.00
_cell.angle_beta   90.00
_cell.angle_gamma   90.00
#
_symmetry.space_group_name_H-M   'P 1'
#
loop_
_entity.id
_entity.type
_entity.pdbx_description
1 polymer ?
#
loop_
_entity_poly.entity_id
_entity_poly.type
_entity_poly.pdbx_seq_one_letter_code
_entity_poly.pdbx_strand_id
1 'polypeptide(L)'
;MGGSFLRAWAPMLRSHDISIVQFIAFIDNLNVVSTASPPLQAMSLAGGVLGMVPHHWAMIAGNVIQTTANLGTFAVSKGRTELYMREVNEKMFKPRGLKVSIAKTEAIRSVLRVPTGRPMLPPLNAQTVQMGIAERVLLQLWPYNAVLDLNVPPPAEQTTMLAKLSAKQIAAQAKRNQSKLIKKHEKDLRK
;
A
#
# COMPACT_ATOMS: atom_id res chain seq x y z
N MET A 1 9.61 -7.52 8.82
CA MET A 1 8.48 -7.24 9.73
C MET A 1 7.21 -7.16 8.88
N GLY A 2 6.30 -8.12 9.05
CA GLY A 2 5.04 -8.25 8.29
C GLY A 2 3.82 -8.17 9.21
N GLY A 3 3.78 -7.15 10.06
CA GLY A 3 2.67 -6.93 10.99
C GLY A 3 1.48 -6.23 10.31
N SER A 4 0.28 -6.52 10.79
CA SER A 4 -0.95 -5.81 10.43
C SER A 4 -0.85 -4.32 10.79
N PHE A 5 -1.42 -3.44 9.96
CA PHE A 5 -1.68 -2.05 10.32
C PHE A 5 -2.64 -2.01 11.51
N LEU A 6 -2.34 -1.13 12.47
CA LEU A 6 -3.13 -0.90 13.66
C LEU A 6 -4.49 -0.30 13.30
N ARG A 7 -5.56 -0.84 13.91
CA ARG A 7 -6.92 -0.30 13.79
C ARG A 7 -7.05 0.93 14.69
N ALA A 8 -6.61 2.08 14.19
CA ALA A 8 -6.65 3.35 14.89
C ALA A 8 -7.35 4.42 14.04
N TRP A 9 -8.18 5.23 14.69
CA TRP A 9 -8.95 6.30 14.07
C TRP A 9 -8.28 7.66 14.30
N ALA A 10 -8.27 8.53 13.30
CA ALA A 10 -7.84 9.92 13.45
C ALA A 10 -9.08 10.83 13.46
N PRO A 11 -9.52 11.37 14.62
CA PRO A 11 -10.75 12.17 14.71
C PRO A 11 -10.84 13.35 13.76
N MET A 12 -9.69 13.93 13.39
CA MET A 12 -9.61 15.02 12.42
C MET A 12 -10.15 14.64 11.02
N LEU A 13 -10.17 13.37 10.64
CA LEU A 13 -10.72 12.96 9.35
C LEU A 13 -12.24 13.18 9.25
N ARG A 14 -12.93 13.35 10.39
CA ARG A 14 -14.35 13.69 10.43
C ARG A 14 -14.65 15.02 9.74
N SER A 15 -13.77 16.02 9.87
CA SER A 15 -13.96 17.32 9.19
C SER A 15 -13.75 17.24 7.68
N HIS A 16 -13.22 16.12 7.19
CA HIS A 16 -13.07 15.82 5.77
C HIS A 16 -14.14 14.86 5.25
N ASP A 17 -15.27 14.71 5.95
CA ASP A 17 -16.37 13.82 5.55
C ASP A 17 -15.95 12.34 5.43
N ILE A 18 -14.99 11.91 6.25
CA ILE A 18 -14.65 10.49 6.41
C ILE A 18 -15.19 10.03 7.75
N SER A 19 -16.05 9.01 7.76
CA SER A 19 -16.53 8.43 9.00
C SER A 19 -15.54 7.42 9.58
N ILE A 20 -15.60 7.21 10.90
CA ILE A 20 -14.80 6.18 11.60
C ILE A 20 -15.01 4.80 10.97
N VAL A 21 -16.25 4.46 10.61
CA VAL A 21 -16.61 3.18 9.99
C VAL A 21 -15.92 3.03 8.63
N GLN A 22 -15.96 4.08 7.78
CA GLN A 22 -15.32 4.04 6.46
C GLN A 22 -13.80 3.90 6.55
N PHE A 23 -13.16 4.65 7.46
CA PHE A 23 -11.70 4.61 7.59
C PHE A 23 -11.20 3.30 8.19
N ILE A 24 -11.89 2.77 9.20
CA ILE A 24 -11.52 1.49 9.81
C ILE A 24 -11.75 0.34 8.83
N ALA A 25 -12.84 0.38 8.03
CA ALA A 25 -13.01 -0.56 6.92
C ALA A 25 -11.87 -0.43 5.90
N PHE A 26 -11.36 0.78 5.65
CA PHE A 26 -10.19 0.96 4.80
C PHE A 26 -8.94 0.24 5.36
N ILE A 27 -8.67 0.39 6.65
CA ILE A 27 -7.54 -0.28 7.35
C ILE A 27 -7.70 -1.80 7.35
N ASP A 28 -8.90 -2.31 7.64
CA ASP A 28 -9.19 -3.75 7.68
C ASP A 28 -8.97 -4.38 6.29
N ASN A 29 -9.49 -3.75 5.23
CA ASN A 29 -9.23 -4.22 3.85
C ASN A 29 -7.74 -4.08 3.48
N LEU A 30 -7.04 -3.04 3.94
CA LEU A 30 -5.62 -2.87 3.71
C LEU A 30 -4.81 -4.02 4.32
N ASN A 31 -5.14 -4.43 5.55
CA ASN A 31 -4.54 -5.58 6.22
C ASN A 31 -4.76 -6.87 5.43
N VAL A 32 -5.95 -7.08 4.88
CA VAL A 32 -6.26 -8.26 4.08
C VAL A 32 -5.45 -8.30 2.77
N VAL A 33 -5.32 -7.17 2.05
CA VAL A 33 -4.59 -7.14 0.76
C VAL A 33 -3.07 -7.10 0.92
N SER A 34 -2.58 -6.55 2.03
CA SER A 34 -1.15 -6.47 2.34
C SER A 34 -0.59 -7.76 2.92
N THR A 35 -1.45 -8.65 3.43
CA THR A 35 -1.04 -10.00 3.85
C THR A 35 -0.57 -10.81 2.64
N ALA A 36 0.63 -11.37 2.72
CA ALA A 36 1.11 -12.33 1.72
C ALA A 36 0.12 -13.50 1.68
N SER A 37 -0.53 -13.73 0.54
CA SER A 37 -1.56 -14.76 0.45
C SER A 37 -0.95 -16.16 0.67
N PRO A 38 -1.49 -16.99 1.59
CA PRO A 38 -1.04 -18.37 1.81
C PRO A 38 -0.95 -19.27 0.55
N PRO A 39 -1.74 -19.09 -0.52
CA PRO A 39 -1.59 -19.92 -1.73
C PRO A 39 -0.23 -19.77 -2.44
N LEU A 40 0.49 -18.67 -2.25
CA LEU A 40 1.85 -18.51 -2.80
C LEU A 40 2.92 -19.24 -1.96
N GLN A 41 2.66 -19.45 -0.67
CA GLN A 41 3.54 -20.24 0.21
C GLN A 41 3.27 -21.75 0.08
N ALA A 42 2.04 -22.14 -0.25
CA ALA A 42 1.68 -23.54 -0.49
C ALA A 42 2.18 -24.07 -1.85
N MET A 43 2.24 -23.24 -2.90
CA MET A 43 2.78 -23.65 -4.20
C MET A 43 4.30 -23.88 -4.20
N SER A 44 5.05 -23.25 -3.30
CA SER A 44 6.48 -23.49 -3.12
C SER A 44 6.83 -24.83 -2.44
N LEU A 45 5.84 -25.54 -1.87
CA LEU A 45 6.06 -26.80 -1.16
C LEU A 45 5.81 -28.05 -2.02
N ALA A 46 5.25 -27.92 -3.23
CA ALA A 46 4.91 -29.06 -4.09
C ALA A 46 5.84 -29.28 -5.29
N GLY A 47 6.85 -28.42 -5.49
CA GLY A 47 7.79 -28.53 -6.60
C GLY A 47 9.19 -28.20 -6.13
N GLY A 48 9.99 -29.22 -5.86
CA GLY A 48 11.39 -29.08 -5.47
C GLY A 48 12.20 -28.31 -6.52
N VAL A 49 12.51 -27.05 -6.21
CA VAL A 49 13.68 -26.33 -6.70
C VAL A 49 14.18 -25.46 -5.55
N LEU A 50 15.30 -25.84 -4.95
CA LEU A 50 16.08 -24.97 -4.09
C LEU A 50 16.70 -23.88 -4.96
N GLY A 51 16.51 -22.62 -4.57
CA GLY A 51 17.25 -21.48 -5.11
C GLY A 51 16.43 -20.54 -5.98
N MET A 52 15.78 -19.57 -5.33
CA MET A 52 15.67 -18.15 -5.72
C MET A 52 14.61 -17.52 -4.82
N VAL A 53 15.04 -17.00 -3.66
CA VAL A 53 14.24 -16.02 -2.93
C VAL A 53 14.05 -14.83 -3.87
N PRO A 54 12.81 -14.35 -4.11
CA PRO A 54 12.63 -13.14 -4.91
C PRO A 54 13.14 -11.89 -4.21
N HIS A 55 14.46 -11.65 -4.23
CA HIS A 55 15.06 -10.34 -3.99
C HIS A 55 14.87 -9.44 -5.22
N HIS A 56 13.63 -9.13 -5.60
CA HIS A 56 13.35 -8.30 -6.78
C HIS A 56 12.06 -7.48 -6.67
N TRP A 57 11.90 -6.73 -5.57
CA TRP A 57 11.05 -5.52 -5.61
C TRP A 57 11.68 -4.39 -6.47
N ALA A 58 12.88 -4.62 -7.02
CA ALA A 58 13.61 -3.66 -7.83
C ALA A 58 14.08 -4.31 -9.15
N MET A 59 13.23 -4.27 -10.18
CA MET A 59 13.73 -4.01 -11.53
C MET A 59 12.62 -3.39 -12.36
N ILE A 60 12.61 -2.06 -12.42
CA ILE A 60 11.75 -1.27 -13.29
C ILE A 60 12.48 -1.11 -14.62
N ALA A 61 11.93 -1.69 -15.69
CA ALA A 61 12.35 -1.40 -17.06
C ALA A 61 11.33 -0.44 -17.72
N GLY A 62 11.78 0.79 -17.97
CA GLY A 62 11.41 1.66 -19.10
C GLY A 62 9.96 2.17 -19.22
N ASN A 63 9.72 3.43 -18.84
CA ASN A 63 9.73 4.57 -19.77
C ASN A 63 9.45 5.87 -19.02
N VAL A 64 10.36 6.83 -19.21
CA VAL A 64 10.39 8.16 -18.60
C VAL A 64 9.30 9.03 -19.21
N ILE A 65 8.37 9.53 -18.39
CA ILE A 65 7.61 10.74 -18.72
C ILE A 65 8.20 11.84 -17.84
N GLN A 66 9.00 12.69 -18.46
CA GLN A 66 9.48 13.94 -17.90
C GLN A 66 8.28 14.81 -17.54
N THR A 67 7.99 14.94 -16.25
CA THR A 67 7.28 16.11 -15.73
C THR A 67 7.85 16.48 -14.37
N THR A 68 8.28 17.72 -14.29
CA THR A 68 9.07 18.35 -13.24
C THR A 68 8.28 18.45 -11.93
N ALA A 69 8.56 17.56 -10.97
CA ALA A 69 8.52 17.80 -9.52
C ALA A 69 8.93 16.51 -8.80
N ASN A 70 10.04 16.55 -8.05
CA ASN A 70 10.54 15.44 -7.24
C ASN A 70 9.59 15.10 -6.07
N LEU A 71 8.47 14.46 -6.35
CA LEU A 71 7.66 13.74 -5.37
C LEU A 71 7.76 12.26 -5.71
N GLY A 72 8.73 11.58 -5.09
CA GLY A 72 9.01 10.17 -5.25
C GLY A 72 7.81 9.28 -4.92
N THR A 73 6.90 9.14 -5.87
CA THR A 73 5.94 8.05 -5.91
C THR A 73 6.61 6.98 -6.76
N PHE A 74 7.26 6.02 -6.12
CA PHE A 74 7.80 4.87 -6.85
C PHE A 74 6.65 4.21 -7.60
N ALA A 75 6.82 4.02 -8.91
CA ALA A 75 5.89 3.26 -9.72
C ALA A 75 5.90 1.80 -9.23
N VAL A 76 4.91 1.42 -8.41
CA VAL A 76 4.76 0.05 -7.92
C VAL A 76 3.96 -0.77 -8.94
N SER A 77 4.54 -1.86 -9.40
CA SER A 77 3.89 -2.85 -10.27
C SER A 77 2.67 -3.51 -9.59
N LYS A 78 1.54 -3.57 -10.31
CA LYS A 78 0.29 -4.37 -10.22
C LYS A 78 -0.02 -5.34 -9.04
N GLY A 79 0.37 -5.05 -7.80
CA GLY A 79 -0.01 -5.85 -6.62
C GLY A 79 -1.47 -5.64 -6.17
N ARG A 80 -2.03 -6.58 -5.38
CA ARG A 80 -3.37 -6.45 -4.76
C ARG A 80 -3.48 -5.19 -3.91
N THR A 81 -2.46 -4.91 -3.10
CA THR A 81 -2.34 -3.68 -2.30
C THR A 81 -2.35 -2.44 -3.17
N GLU A 82 -1.61 -2.41 -4.28
CA GLU A 82 -1.52 -1.25 -5.17
C GLU A 82 -2.86 -0.94 -5.85
N LEU A 83 -3.53 -1.97 -6.36
CA LEU A 83 -4.86 -1.81 -6.98
C LEU A 83 -5.89 -1.29 -5.97
N TYR A 84 -5.84 -1.79 -4.74
CA TYR A 84 -6.67 -1.33 -3.65
C TYR A 84 -6.37 0.13 -3.28
N MET A 85 -5.09 0.50 -3.12
CA MET A 85 -4.67 1.86 -2.80
C MET A 85 -5.06 2.86 -3.89
N ARG A 86 -5.00 2.48 -5.16
CA ARG A 86 -5.49 3.33 -6.27
C ARG A 86 -7.00 3.49 -6.20
N GLU A 87 -7.74 2.40 -6.08
CA GLU A 87 -9.21 2.42 -6.04
C GLU A 87 -9.74 3.26 -4.88
N VAL A 88 -9.18 3.09 -3.67
CA VAL A 88 -9.61 3.85 -2.49
C VAL A 88 -9.22 5.32 -2.60
N ASN A 89 -8.06 5.66 -3.19
CA ASN A 89 -7.73 7.05 -3.47
C ASN A 89 -8.74 7.67 -4.45
N GLU A 90 -9.09 7.02 -5.55
CA GLU A 90 -10.07 7.54 -6.51
C GLU A 90 -11.47 7.71 -5.90
N LYS A 91 -11.92 6.75 -5.10
CA LYS A 91 -13.32 6.71 -4.64
C LYS A 91 -13.57 7.38 -3.29
N MET A 92 -12.58 7.36 -2.40
CA MET A 92 -12.74 7.81 -1.01
C MET A 92 -11.98 9.11 -0.75
N PHE A 93 -10.67 9.15 -1.01
CA PHE A 93 -9.82 10.26 -0.58
C PHE A 93 -9.81 11.45 -1.55
N LYS A 94 -9.64 11.22 -2.87
CA LYS A 94 -9.55 12.30 -3.87
C LYS A 94 -10.78 13.22 -3.92
N PRO A 95 -12.03 12.71 -3.86
CA PRO A 95 -13.21 13.59 -3.84
C PRO A 95 -13.24 14.56 -2.64
N ARG A 96 -12.48 14.26 -1.59
CA ARG A 96 -12.37 15.05 -0.35
C ARG A 96 -11.09 15.91 -0.30
N GLY A 97 -10.37 16.02 -1.43
CA GLY A 97 -9.09 16.74 -1.49
C GLY A 97 -7.95 16.04 -0.73
N LEU A 98 -8.10 14.75 -0.41
CA LEU A 98 -7.13 13.97 0.34
C LEU A 98 -6.41 12.95 -0.54
N LYS A 99 -5.26 12.49 -0.07
CA LYS A 99 -4.51 11.35 -0.64
C LYS A 99 -4.01 10.48 0.49
N VAL A 100 -4.14 9.17 0.34
CA VAL A 100 -3.54 8.17 1.23
C VAL A 100 -2.38 7.46 0.53
N SER A 101 -1.28 7.21 1.24
CA SER A 101 -0.11 6.51 0.74
C SER A 101 0.61 5.75 1.84
N ILE A 102 1.28 4.65 1.47
CA ILE A 102 2.20 3.93 2.35
C ILE A 102 3.62 4.35 1.98
N ALA A 103 4.41 4.79 2.96
CA ALA A 103 5.76 5.29 2.75
C ALA A 103 6.76 4.51 3.61
N LYS A 104 7.98 4.33 3.08
CA LYS A 104 9.11 3.87 3.89
C LYS A 104 9.61 5.02 4.78
N THR A 105 10.32 4.67 5.86
CA THR A 105 10.89 5.64 6.81
C THR A 105 11.72 6.71 6.12
N GLU A 106 12.48 6.38 5.08
CA GLU A 106 13.34 7.33 4.36
C GLU A 106 12.53 8.40 3.61
N ALA A 107 11.30 8.09 3.21
CA ALA A 107 10.41 9.01 2.50
C ALA A 107 9.56 9.88 3.43
N ILE A 108 9.46 9.53 4.73
CA ILE A 108 8.58 10.20 5.68
C ILE A 108 8.84 11.71 5.77
N ARG A 109 10.11 12.13 5.78
CA ARG A 109 10.48 13.56 5.82
C ARG A 109 9.82 14.34 4.68
N SER A 110 9.89 13.80 3.46
CA SER A 110 9.34 14.43 2.27
C SER A 110 7.80 14.43 2.31
N VAL A 111 7.21 13.28 2.66
CA VAL A 111 5.75 13.10 2.71
C VAL A 111 5.10 14.01 3.76
N LEU A 112 5.69 14.09 4.96
CA LEU A 112 5.19 14.95 6.05
C LEU A 112 5.71 16.40 5.96
N ARG A 113 6.51 16.73 4.93
CA ARG A 113 7.11 18.06 4.73
C ARG A 113 7.88 18.57 5.95
N VAL A 114 8.62 17.67 6.62
CA VAL A 114 9.42 18.02 7.80
C VAL A 114 10.64 18.85 7.37
N PRO A 115 10.89 20.04 7.95
CA PRO A 115 12.01 20.91 7.60
C PRO A 115 13.36 20.17 7.65
N THR A 116 14.21 20.35 6.63
CA THR A 116 15.51 19.67 6.50
C THR A 116 16.45 19.90 7.68
N GLY A 117 16.39 21.09 8.30
CA GLY A 117 17.17 21.42 9.50
C GLY A 117 16.73 20.70 10.79
N ARG A 118 15.57 20.03 10.79
CA ARG A 118 15.13 19.23 11.95
C ARG A 118 15.72 17.81 11.84
N PRO A 119 16.49 17.31 12.83
CA PRO A 119 16.95 15.92 12.83
C PRO A 119 15.75 14.97 12.92
N MET A 120 15.78 13.82 12.23
CA MET A 120 14.71 12.81 12.31
C MET A 120 14.86 11.88 13.50
N LEU A 121 16.09 11.70 13.96
CA LEU A 121 16.42 10.91 15.14
C LEU A 121 16.84 11.87 16.26
N PRO A 122 16.07 12.01 17.35
CA PRO A 122 16.45 12.85 18.48
C PRO A 122 17.71 12.31 19.16
N PRO A 123 18.53 13.16 19.82
CA PRO A 123 19.71 12.72 20.55
C PRO A 123 19.36 11.76 21.67
N LEU A 124 20.35 10.97 22.13
CA LEU A 124 20.16 10.11 23.29
C LEU A 124 20.08 10.93 24.57
N ASN A 125 19.02 10.74 25.34
CA ASN A 125 18.83 11.27 26.69
C ASN A 125 18.15 10.21 27.59
N ALA A 126 17.87 10.56 28.85
CA ALA A 126 17.23 9.66 29.81
C ALA A 126 15.90 9.07 29.30
N GLN A 127 15.13 9.80 28.49
CA GLN A 127 13.89 9.30 27.89
C GLN A 127 14.14 8.39 26.69
N THR A 128 15.06 8.73 25.78
CA THR A 128 15.24 8.00 24.52
C THR A 128 16.23 6.84 24.60
N VAL A 129 17.00 6.72 25.69
CA VAL A 129 18.08 5.71 25.81
C VAL A 129 17.55 4.28 25.77
N GLN A 130 16.32 4.06 26.26
CA GLN A 130 15.66 2.75 26.24
C GLN A 130 14.80 2.52 24.98
N MET A 131 14.68 3.52 24.11
CA MET A 131 13.77 3.48 22.96
C MET A 131 14.46 2.93 21.71
N GLY A 132 13.70 2.16 20.93
CA GLY A 132 14.13 1.75 19.60
C GLY A 132 14.25 2.94 18.63
N ILE A 133 14.99 2.77 17.53
CA ILE A 133 15.17 3.81 16.50
C ILE A 133 13.81 4.32 15.98
N ALA A 134 12.88 3.41 15.68
CA ALA A 134 11.57 3.76 15.14
C ALA A 134 10.73 4.60 16.13
N GLU A 135 10.76 4.25 17.42
CA GLU A 135 10.05 4.97 18.48
C GLU A 135 10.61 6.39 18.67
N ARG A 136 11.94 6.53 18.63
CA ARG A 136 12.61 7.83 18.66
C ARG A 136 12.24 8.69 17.45
N VAL A 137 12.15 8.10 16.26
CA VAL A 137 11.68 8.81 15.06
C VAL A 137 10.22 9.25 15.22
N LEU A 138 9.35 8.39 15.76
CA LEU A 138 7.95 8.73 16.01
C LEU A 138 7.78 9.89 16.99
N LEU A 139 8.58 9.95 18.07
CA LEU A 139 8.60 11.10 18.97
C LEU A 139 8.89 12.41 18.23
N GLN A 140 9.87 12.39 17.32
CA GLN A 140 10.24 13.56 16.54
C GLN A 140 9.16 14.01 15.55
N LEU A 141 8.36 13.05 15.09
CA LEU A 141 7.25 13.25 14.17
C LEU A 141 5.95 13.59 14.86
N TRP A 142 5.90 13.59 16.19
CA TRP A 142 4.69 13.89 16.97
C TRP A 142 3.93 15.12 16.47
N PRO A 143 4.56 16.27 16.14
CA PRO A 143 3.85 17.46 15.65
C PRO A 143 3.19 17.31 14.27
N TYR A 144 3.55 16.26 13.52
CA TYR A 144 3.03 15.97 12.18
C TYR A 144 2.03 14.80 12.18
N ASN A 145 1.80 14.19 13.35
CA ASN A 145 0.91 13.05 13.49
C ASN A 145 -0.44 13.49 14.04
N ALA A 146 -1.51 12.86 13.57
CA ALA A 146 -2.82 13.03 14.17
C ALA A 146 -2.89 12.30 15.52
N VAL A 147 -3.69 12.84 16.44
CA VAL A 147 -4.11 12.08 17.63
C VAL A 147 -4.89 10.85 17.15
N LEU A 148 -4.55 9.70 17.71
CA LEU A 148 -5.18 8.42 17.38
C LEU A 148 -6.12 7.98 18.49
N ASP A 149 -7.29 7.50 18.10
CA ASP A 149 -8.29 6.88 18.95
C ASP A 149 -8.35 5.37 18.66
N LEU A 150 -8.25 4.56 19.70
CA LEU A 150 -8.30 3.10 19.63
C LEU A 150 -9.70 2.55 19.91
N ASN A 151 -10.65 3.39 20.33
CA ASN A 151 -12.04 3.01 20.50
C ASN A 151 -12.74 2.96 19.13
N VAL A 152 -12.49 1.88 18.40
CA VAL A 152 -12.95 1.69 17.03
C VAL A 152 -13.98 0.56 16.94
N PRO A 153 -14.92 0.62 15.99
CA PRO A 153 -15.89 -0.46 15.77
C PRO A 153 -15.21 -1.83 15.57
N PRO A 154 -15.90 -2.95 15.85
CA PRO A 154 -15.39 -4.27 15.50
C PRO A 154 -15.17 -4.39 13.99
N PRO A 155 -14.33 -5.33 13.52
CA PRO A 155 -14.09 -5.52 12.08
C PRO A 155 -15.42 -5.80 11.36
N ALA A 156 -15.74 -4.98 10.36
CA ALA A 156 -16.87 -5.24 9.48
C ALA A 156 -16.56 -6.42 8.55
N GLU A 157 -17.57 -7.14 8.07
CA GLU A 157 -17.38 -8.18 7.04
C GLU A 157 -16.62 -7.60 5.84
N GLN A 158 -15.62 -8.35 5.36
CA GLN A 158 -14.70 -7.90 4.33
C GLN A 158 -15.47 -7.44 3.09
N THR A 159 -15.45 -6.13 2.85
CA THR A 159 -16.38 -5.52 1.90
C THR A 159 -16.13 -5.96 0.46
N THR A 160 -17.23 -6.03 -0.28
CA THR A 160 -17.44 -6.28 -1.71
C THR A 160 -16.41 -5.66 -2.67
N MET A 161 -15.59 -4.69 -2.26
CA MET A 161 -14.53 -4.11 -3.08
C MET A 161 -13.41 -5.12 -3.43
N LEU A 162 -13.02 -5.99 -2.50
CA LEU A 162 -12.02 -7.05 -2.77
C LEU A 162 -12.54 -8.05 -3.80
N ALA A 163 -13.82 -8.43 -3.69
CA ALA A 163 -14.49 -9.28 -4.67
C ALA A 163 -14.58 -8.59 -6.03
N LYS A 164 -14.94 -7.30 -6.07
CA LYS A 164 -15.01 -6.50 -7.31
C LYS A 164 -13.64 -6.35 -7.99
N LEU A 165 -12.57 -6.14 -7.22
CA LEU A 165 -11.20 -6.03 -7.76
C LEU A 165 -10.70 -7.36 -8.32
N SER A 166 -10.95 -8.46 -7.59
CA SER A 166 -10.67 -9.83 -8.04
C SER A 166 -11.38 -10.12 -9.38
N ALA A 167 -12.68 -9.83 -9.46
CA ALA A 167 -13.47 -10.01 -10.67
C ALA A 167 -12.93 -9.19 -11.85
N LYS A 168 -12.53 -7.93 -11.61
CA LYS A 168 -11.97 -7.05 -12.65
C LYS A 168 -10.60 -7.54 -13.14
N GLN A 169 -9.75 -8.08 -12.27
CA GLN A 169 -8.48 -8.69 -12.66
C GLN A 169 -8.69 -9.97 -13.48
N ILE A 170 -9.60 -10.84 -13.05
CA ILE A 170 -9.97 -12.07 -13.77
C ILE A 170 -10.49 -11.70 -15.16
N ALA A 171 -11.41 -10.74 -15.27
CA ALA A 171 -11.95 -10.26 -16.55
C ALA A 171 -10.85 -9.67 -17.48
N ALA A 172 -9.95 -8.86 -16.92
CA ALA A 172 -8.84 -8.28 -17.68
C ALA A 172 -7.85 -9.34 -18.18
N GLN A 173 -7.58 -10.38 -17.37
CA GLN A 173 -6.71 -11.49 -17.74
C GLN A 173 -7.38 -12.39 -18.78
N ALA A 174 -8.68 -12.68 -18.64
CA ALA A 174 -9.46 -13.42 -19.63
C ALA A 174 -9.45 -12.73 -21.00
N LYS A 175 -9.66 -11.41 -21.05
CA LYS A 175 -9.58 -10.61 -22.28
C LYS A 175 -8.19 -10.67 -22.92
N ARG A 176 -7.13 -10.59 -22.11
CA ARG A 176 -5.74 -10.73 -22.58
C ARG A 176 -5.50 -12.11 -23.17
N ASN A 177 -5.96 -13.16 -22.50
CA ASN A 177 -5.82 -14.53 -22.99
C ASN A 177 -6.60 -14.74 -24.30
N GLN A 178 -7.84 -14.27 -24.39
CA GLN A 178 -8.62 -14.29 -25.64
C GLN A 178 -7.88 -13.57 -26.78
N SER A 179 -7.34 -12.37 -26.55
CA SER A 179 -6.60 -11.64 -27.60
C SER A 179 -5.34 -12.38 -28.07
N LYS A 180 -4.67 -13.13 -27.19
CA LYS A 180 -3.51 -13.96 -27.56
C LYS A 180 -3.93 -15.18 -28.37
N LEU A 181 -5.06 -15.81 -28.02
CA LEU A 181 -5.61 -16.95 -28.75
C LEU A 181 -6.03 -16.54 -30.17
N ILE A 182 -6.70 -15.41 -30.33
CA ILE A 182 -7.10 -14.86 -31.63
C ILE A 182 -5.87 -14.59 -32.50
N LYS A 183 -4.86 -13.89 -31.98
CA LYS A 183 -3.61 -13.63 -32.71
C LYS A 183 -2.86 -14.90 -33.10
N LYS A 184 -2.92 -15.94 -32.26
CA LYS A 184 -2.31 -17.24 -32.57
C LYS A 184 -3.06 -17.93 -33.71
N HIS A 185 -4.39 -17.95 -33.65
CA HIS A 185 -5.23 -18.50 -34.70
C HIS A 185 -5.04 -17.78 -36.05
N GLU A 186 -4.97 -16.44 -36.06
CA GLU A 186 -4.64 -15.65 -37.25
C GLU A 186 -3.26 -15.97 -37.83
N LYS A 187 -2.28 -16.26 -36.98
CA LYS A 187 -0.92 -16.62 -37.41
C LYS A 187 -0.87 -18.03 -37.98
N ASP A 188 -1.64 -18.96 -37.43
CA ASP A 188 -1.74 -20.34 -37.91
C ASP A 188 -2.49 -20.41 -39.26
N LEU A 189 -3.46 -19.52 -39.51
CA LEU A 189 -4.17 -19.39 -40.79
C LEU A 189 -3.34 -18.72 -41.92
N ARG A 190 -2.21 -18.08 -41.58
CA ARG A 190 -1.31 -17.41 -42.55
C ARG A 190 -0.11 -18.26 -42.95
N LYS A 191 -0.03 -19.50 -42.47
CA LYS A 191 0.96 -20.51 -42.87
C LYS A 191 0.30 -21.54 -43.78
#